data_AF-A0A8H8XKR1-F1
#
_entry.id   AF-A0A8H8XKR1-F1
#
_cell.length_a   1.000
_cell.length_b   1.000
_cell.length_c   1.000
_cell.angle_alpha   90.00
_cell.angle_beta   90.00
_cell.angle_gamma   90.00
#
_symmetry.space_group_name_H-M   'P 1'
#
loop_
_entity.id
_entity.type
_entity.pdbx_description
1 polymer ?
#
loop_
_entity_poly.entity_id
_entity_poly.type
_entity_poly.pdbx_seq_one_letter_code
_entity_poly.pdbx_strand_id
1 'polypeptide(L)' 'MTHRPKGSMCMSCERRLARCDHLPFREMPVLRTDGTDFMVRCTYYVREKQEDRTR' A
#
# COMPACT_ATOMS: atom_id res chain seq x y z
N MET A 1 -18.02 2.68 2.81
CA MET A 1 -17.04 1.58 2.66
C MET A 1 -15.79 2.15 2.01
N THR A 2 -14.66 2.14 2.72
CA THR A 2 -13.40 2.71 2.22
C THR A 2 -12.38 1.59 2.03
N HIS A 3 -11.74 1.50 0.87
CA HIS A 3 -10.64 0.55 0.64
C HIS A 3 -9.33 1.32 0.79
N ARG A 4 -8.53 0.95 1.78
CA ARG A 4 -7.25 1.62 2.07
C ARG A 4 -6.12 0.61 1.98
N PRO A 5 -5.00 0.94 1.34
CA PRO A 5 -3.86 0.04 1.32
C PRO A 5 -3.30 -0.15 2.73
N LYS A 6 -2.70 -1.32 2.99
CA LYS A 6 -1.98 -1.57 4.24
C LYS A 6 -0.88 -0.53 4.43
N GLY A 7 -0.98 0.27 5.50
CA GLY A 7 -0.06 1.39 5.77
C GLY A 7 1.42 1.00 5.76
N SER A 8 1.78 -0.17 6.32
CA SER A 8 3.17 -0.64 6.30
C SER A 8 3.70 -0.92 4.88
N MET A 9 2.86 -1.38 3.95
CA MET A 9 3.23 -1.53 2.55
C MET A 9 3.42 -0.18 1.87
N CYS A 10 2.58 0.82 2.16
CA CYS A 10 2.79 2.17 1.63
C CYS A 10 4.10 2.78 2.15
N MET A 11 4.40 2.61 3.44
CA MET A 11 5.62 3.17 4.04
C MET A 11 6.91 2.57 3.46
N SER A 12 6.92 1.27 3.15
CA SER A 12 8.06 0.59 2.54
C SER A 12 8.04 0.61 1.01
N CYS A 13 7.11 1.33 0.39
CA CYS A 13 6.98 1.42 -1.06
C CYS A 13 8.02 2.39 -1.62
N GLU A 14 8.62 2.05 -2.75
CA GLU A 14 9.46 2.97 -3.54
C GLU A 14 8.72 4.26 -3.87
N ARG A 15 7.38 4.18 -4.06
CA ARG A 15 6.51 5.32 -4.38
C ARG A 15 5.78 5.88 -3.16
N ARG A 16 6.34 5.80 -1.95
CA ARG A 16 5.67 6.22 -0.70
C ARG A 16 5.17 7.68 -0.69
N LEU A 17 5.79 8.55 -1.50
CA LEU A 17 5.42 9.97 -1.63
C LEU A 17 4.50 10.25 -2.83
N ALA A 18 4.20 9.24 -3.65
CA ALA A 18 3.35 9.41 -4.82
C ALA A 18 1.86 9.39 -4.44
N ARG A 19 1.03 10.06 -5.23
CA ARG A 19 -0.43 9.99 -5.11
C ARG A 19 -0.95 8.72 -5.78
N CYS A 20 -1.38 7.76 -4.96
CA CYS A 20 -1.91 6.47 -5.39
C CYS A 20 -3.44 6.45 -5.49
N ASP A 21 -4.12 7.59 -5.33
CA ASP A 21 -5.60 7.68 -5.26
C ASP A 21 -6.31 7.23 -6.54
N HIS A 22 -5.58 7.18 -7.66
CA HIS A 22 -6.07 6.70 -8.96
C HIS A 22 -6.09 5.18 -9.10
N LEU A 23 -5.51 4.42 -8.16
CA LEU A 23 -5.45 2.96 -8.24
C LEU A 23 -6.78 2.31 -7.83
N PRO A 24 -7.15 1.16 -8.43
CA PRO A 24 -8.42 0.49 -8.16
C PRO A 24 -8.39 -0.30 -6.83
N PHE A 25 -8.29 0.39 -5.68
CA PHE A 25 -8.18 -0.26 -4.36
C PHE A 25 -9.36 -1.19 -4.03
N ARG A 26 -10.53 -0.99 -4.64
CA ARG A 26 -11.71 -1.84 -4.45
C ARG A 26 -11.59 -3.24 -5.06
N GLU A 27 -10.74 -3.38 -6.08
CA GLU A 27 -10.51 -4.65 -6.78
C GLU A 27 -9.33 -5.42 -6.16
N MET A 28 -8.63 -4.81 -5.20
CA MET A 28 -7.46 -5.42 -4.57
C MET A 28 -7.84 -6.40 -3.46
N PRO A 29 -7.02 -7.43 -3.21
CA PRO A 29 -7.28 -8.41 -2.15
C PRO A 29 -7.40 -7.76 -0.77
N VAL A 30 -8.51 -8.00 -0.07
CA VAL A 30 -8.73 -7.55 1.30
C VAL A 30 -7.89 -8.41 2.26
N LEU A 31 -7.08 -7.76 3.08
CA LEU A 31 -6.27 -8.40 4.14
C LEU A 31 -6.98 -8.38 5.49
N ARG A 32 -7.68 -7.30 5.80
CA ARG A 32 -8.40 -7.11 7.06
C ARG A 32 -9.57 -6.17 6.86
N THR A 33 -10.66 -6.42 7.57
CA THR A 33 -11.82 -5.52 7.66
C THR A 33 -11.88 -4.91 9.06
N ASP A 34 -12.12 -3.61 9.14
CA ASP A 34 -12.32 -2.90 10.40
C ASP A 34 -13.57 -2.02 10.29
N GLY A 35 -14.70 -2.57 10.75
CA GLY A 35 -16.01 -1.95 10.57
C GLY A 35 -16.35 -1.70 9.10
N THR A 36 -16.27 -0.44 8.67
CA THR A 36 -16.57 -0.02 7.28
C THR A 36 -15.34 0.19 6.41
N ASP A 37 -14.14 0.03 6.98
CA ASP A 37 -12.87 0.15 6.30
C ASP A 37 -12.30 -1.23 5.92
N PHE A 38 -11.84 -1.34 4.68
CA PHE A 38 -11.22 -2.54 4.11
C PHE A 38 -9.74 -2.25 3.90
N MET A 39 -8.88 -2.89 4.68
CA MET A 39 -7.44 -2.85 4.48
C MET A 39 -7.06 -3.83 3.38
N VAL A 40 -6.56 -3.32 2.25
CA VAL A 40 -6.21 -4.13 1.07
C VAL A 40 -4.71 -4.28 0.89
N ARG A 41 -4.31 -5.37 0.23
CA ARG A 41 -2.94 -5.56 -0.27
C ARG A 41 -2.78 -4.80 -1.58
N CYS A 42 -1.94 -3.77 -1.60
CA CYS A 42 -1.66 -3.06 -2.84
C CYS A 42 -0.97 -3.98 -3.86
N THR A 43 -1.57 -4.18 -5.04
CA THR A 43 -1.02 -5.00 -6.12
C THR A 43 0.10 -4.29 -6.91
N TYR A 44 0.13 -2.96 -6.84
CA TYR A 44 1.17 -2.11 -7.43
C TYR A 44 2.31 -1.79 -6.46
N TYR A 45 2.34 -2.45 -5.30
CA TYR A 45 3.39 -2.28 -4.31
C TYR A 45 4.75 -2.70 -4.88
N VAL A 46 5.71 -1.79 -4.82
CA VAL A 46 7.12 -2.06 -5.12
C VAL A 46 7.91 -1.69 -3.88
N ARG A 47 8.63 -2.65 -3.29
CA ARG A 47 9.45 -2.39 -2.11
C ARG A 47 10.60 -1.46 -2.49
N GLU A 48 10.79 -0.37 -1.73
CA GLU A 48 11.98 0.48 -1.85
C GLU A 48 13.21 -0.41 -1.67
N LYS A 49 14.09 -0.44 -2.69
CA LYS A 49 15.38 -1.11 -2.56
C LYS A 49 16.17 -0.29 -1.55
N GLN A 50 16.43 -0.86 -0.38
CA GLN A 50 17.47 -0.33 0.49
C GLN A 50 18.79 -0.60 -0.22
N GLU A 51 19.25 0.37 -1.01
CA GLU A 51 20.63 0.38 -1.46
C GLU A 51 21.47 0.49 -0.19
N ASP A 52 22.31 -0.51 0.03
CA ASP A 52 23.14 -0.73 1.21
C ASP A 52 23.96 0.54 1.50
N ARG A 53 23.43 1.41 2.37
CA ARG A 53 24.08 2.67 2.76
C ARG A 53 25.02 2.43 3.94
N THR A 54 25.78 1.34 3.87
CA THR A 54 26.97 1.12 4.71
C THR A 54 28.15 1.76 4.01
N ARG A 55 28.36 3.06 4.25
CA ARG A 55 29.68 3.67 4.11
C ARG A 55 29.84 4.87 5.02
#